data_AF-A0A067BXZ7-F1
#
_entry.id   AF-A0A067BXZ7-F1
#
_cell.length_a   1.000
_cell.length_b   1.000
_cell.length_c   1.000
_cell.angle_alpha   90.00
_cell.angle_beta   90.00
_cell.angle_gamma   90.00
#
_symmetry.space_group_name_H-M   'P 1'
#
loop_
_entity.id
_entity.type
_entity.pdbx_description
1 polymer ?
#
loop_
_entity_poly.entity_id
_entity_poly.type
_entity_poly.pdbx_seq_one_letter_code
_entity_poly.pdbx_strand_id
1 'polypeptide(L)'
;MHFSGHGTTDAALLFEFDDLSGDLVYVEQLAKFFQSAPPRLVVLLACHSEKMAPAFLAAGVKHVIAVSSNWAMAEDAVNVFARSLYTMLGRGCGIDEGFNVATSDEADHFVLLPRGADHSAVIFPEAFDDSDVLPGDPFPPLRADYLPKEVREYKERQLDEGDICSRLAGRKVHVAWLHGPSNVGKTQLACSAARALQLTPVFARGVTFISVEDIAETCPGVANDAVLDALKLQVDAWLAATTDRSSESQAATLIVLDGVDALVASRAFVTWLDKICRSKTPVHFLVTSRAISSHVGAFKHPSGLNPIKIVCHTTLASNTSCRRRIDPR
;
A
#
# COMPACT_ATOMS: atom_id res chain seq x y z
N MET A 1 -0.08 -6.80 19.64
CA MET A 1 -0.63 -5.79 18.71
C MET A 1 0.53 -5.11 18.01
N HIS A 2 0.43 -4.90 16.71
CA HIS A 2 1.33 -4.04 15.95
C HIS A 2 0.50 -2.95 15.28
N PHE A 3 0.96 -1.71 15.37
CA PHE A 3 0.44 -0.60 14.58
C PHE A 3 1.62 0.12 13.94
N SER A 4 1.54 0.36 12.64
CA SER A 4 2.47 1.21 11.90
C SER A 4 1.65 2.18 11.07
N GLY A 5 1.94 3.47 11.19
CA GLY A 5 1.14 4.51 10.54
C GLY A 5 1.32 5.88 11.20
N HIS A 6 0.28 6.71 11.10
CA HIS A 6 0.33 8.07 11.63
C HIS A 6 -0.25 8.16 13.05
N GLY A 7 0.40 8.97 13.88
CA GLY A 7 -0.02 9.30 15.22
C GLY A 7 -0.04 10.81 15.42
N THR A 8 -0.96 11.29 16.25
CA THR A 8 -1.10 12.72 16.58
C THR A 8 -0.47 13.04 17.93
N THR A 9 -0.21 14.33 18.18
CA THR A 9 0.24 14.82 19.49
C THR A 9 -0.78 14.61 20.59
N ASP A 10 -2.05 14.43 20.22
CA ASP A 10 -3.21 14.31 21.10
C ASP A 10 -3.55 12.84 21.38
N ALA A 11 -2.57 11.95 21.22
CA ALA A 11 -2.68 10.51 21.48
C ALA A 11 -3.78 9.80 20.67
N ALA A 12 -3.95 10.18 19.40
CA ALA A 12 -4.78 9.44 18.45
C ALA A 12 -3.94 8.77 17.36
N LEU A 13 -4.43 7.62 16.89
CA LEU A 13 -3.91 6.87 15.74
C LEU A 13 -4.82 7.12 14.54
N LEU A 14 -4.23 7.33 13.36
CA LEU A 14 -4.99 7.46 12.12
C LEU A 14 -5.28 6.06 11.55
N PHE A 15 -6.56 5.75 11.37
CA PHE A 15 -7.02 4.55 10.67
C PHE A 15 -7.64 4.96 9.34
N GLU A 16 -7.31 4.24 8.28
CA GLU A 16 -7.88 4.48 6.95
C GLU A 16 -9.11 3.61 6.73
N PHE A 17 -10.14 4.20 6.12
CA PHE A 17 -11.30 3.48 5.58
C PHE A 17 -10.98 2.89 4.20
N ASP A 18 -11.88 2.05 3.69
CA ASP A 18 -11.76 1.44 2.36
C ASP A 18 -11.71 2.47 1.21
N ASP A 19 -12.28 3.66 1.44
CA ASP A 19 -12.23 4.79 0.50
C ASP A 19 -11.01 5.69 0.68
N LEU A 20 -10.09 5.29 1.57
CA LEU A 20 -8.84 5.97 1.94
C LEU A 20 -9.06 7.32 2.62
N SER A 21 -10.27 7.57 3.12
CA SER A 21 -10.47 8.60 4.13
C SER A 21 -9.92 8.13 5.48
N GLY A 22 -9.59 9.05 6.38
CA GLY A 22 -8.98 8.74 7.67
C GLY A 22 -9.92 9.05 8.84
N ASP A 23 -9.89 8.21 9.88
CA ASP A 23 -10.48 8.47 11.18
C ASP A 23 -9.42 8.48 12.27
N LEU A 24 -9.64 9.31 13.30
CA LEU A 24 -8.78 9.40 14.45
C LEU A 24 -9.32 8.52 15.58
N VAL A 25 -8.58 7.45 15.88
CA VAL A 25 -8.89 6.57 17.01
C VAL A 25 -8.03 6.97 18.20
N TYR A 26 -8.66 7.52 19.23
CA TYR A 26 -7.99 7.88 20.48
C TYR A 26 -7.59 6.63 21.25
N VAL A 27 -6.36 6.62 21.77
CA VAL A 27 -5.77 5.43 22.38
C VAL A 27 -6.52 5.01 23.64
N GLU A 28 -7.14 5.94 24.36
CA GLU A 28 -7.98 5.65 25.52
C GLU A 28 -9.22 4.82 25.14
N GLN A 29 -9.74 5.00 23.93
CA GLN A 29 -10.85 4.19 23.42
C GLN A 29 -10.34 2.81 23.02
N LEU A 30 -9.20 2.74 22.35
CA LEU A 30 -8.58 1.48 21.93
C LEU A 30 -8.19 0.61 23.13
N ALA A 31 -7.61 1.20 24.17
CA ALA A 31 -7.19 0.51 25.39
C ALA A 31 -8.36 -0.16 26.13
N LYS A 32 -9.60 0.34 25.98
CA LYS A 32 -10.80 -0.30 26.57
C LYS A 32 -11.06 -1.69 25.99
N PHE A 33 -10.71 -1.94 24.74
CA PHE A 33 -10.87 -3.26 24.11
C PHE A 33 -9.92 -4.31 24.71
N PHE A 34 -8.88 -3.90 25.43
CA PHE A 34 -7.87 -4.80 25.99
C PHE A 34 -8.12 -5.20 27.44
N GLN A 35 -9.16 -4.65 28.08
CA GLN A 35 -9.42 -4.88 29.51
C GLN A 35 -9.67 -6.35 29.87
N SER A 36 -10.26 -7.14 28.97
CA SER A 36 -10.55 -8.56 29.21
C SER A 36 -9.40 -9.49 28.85
N ALA A 37 -8.57 -9.11 27.88
CA ALA A 37 -7.49 -9.92 27.35
C ALA A 37 -6.38 -9.00 26.79
N PRO A 38 -5.52 -8.43 27.65
CA PRO A 38 -4.51 -7.48 27.19
C PRO A 38 -3.44 -8.20 26.35
N PRO A 39 -3.00 -7.61 25.22
CA PRO A 39 -1.93 -8.18 24.44
C PRO A 39 -0.63 -8.24 25.24
N ARG A 40 0.16 -9.29 25.02
CA ARG A 40 1.47 -9.49 25.68
C ARG A 40 2.48 -8.41 25.32
N LEU A 41 2.44 -7.95 24.06
CA LEU A 41 3.30 -6.90 23.50
C LEU A 41 2.47 -5.99 22.60
N VAL A 42 2.67 -4.67 22.74
CA VAL A 42 2.18 -3.64 21.82
C VAL A 42 3.38 -2.98 21.15
N VAL A 43 3.38 -2.91 19.83
CA VAL A 43 4.41 -2.21 19.03
C VAL A 43 3.73 -1.06 18.29
N LEU A 44 4.09 0.18 18.57
CA LEU A 44 3.52 1.40 17.99
C LEU A 44 4.57 2.16 17.18
N LEU A 45 4.62 1.89 15.89
CA LEU A 45 5.49 2.58 14.93
C LEU A 45 4.74 3.78 14.34
N ALA A 46 4.50 4.79 15.17
CA ALA A 46 3.79 6.00 14.79
C ALA A 46 4.38 7.23 15.48
N CYS A 47 4.26 8.40 14.84
CA CYS A 47 4.78 9.64 15.40
C CYS A 47 4.15 9.92 16.77
N HIS A 48 4.97 10.34 17.74
CA HIS A 48 4.56 10.63 19.12
C HIS A 48 3.97 9.44 19.91
N SER A 49 4.17 8.19 19.45
CA SER A 49 3.55 7.02 20.10
C SER A 49 4.04 6.74 21.51
N GLU A 50 5.19 7.29 21.95
CA GLU A 50 5.62 7.23 23.35
C GLU A 50 4.56 7.81 24.30
N LYS A 51 3.86 8.88 23.89
CA LYS A 51 2.79 9.51 24.69
C LYS A 51 1.55 8.61 24.85
N MET A 52 1.41 7.63 23.97
CA MET A 52 0.26 6.72 23.94
C MET A 52 0.46 5.49 24.85
N ALA A 53 1.72 5.16 25.16
CA ALA A 53 2.06 3.99 25.96
C ALA A 53 1.38 3.92 27.35
N PRO A 54 1.22 5.03 28.12
CA PRO A 54 0.58 4.98 29.44
C PRO A 54 -0.83 4.38 29.43
N ALA A 55 -1.61 4.63 28.38
CA ALA A 55 -2.97 4.09 28.26
C ALA A 55 -2.97 2.56 28.06
N PHE A 56 -2.03 2.01 27.29
CA PHE A 56 -1.87 0.57 27.13
C PHE A 56 -1.37 -0.10 28.42
N LEU A 57 -0.41 0.52 29.11
CA LEU A 57 0.09 0.03 30.39
C LEU A 57 -1.02 0.00 31.46
N ALA A 58 -1.84 1.05 31.52
CA ALA A 58 -3.00 1.11 32.41
C ALA A 58 -4.06 0.04 32.10
N ALA A 59 -4.15 -0.41 30.84
CA ALA A 59 -5.01 -1.50 30.43
C ALA A 59 -4.42 -2.90 30.68
N GLY A 60 -3.25 -3.00 31.32
CA GLY A 60 -2.62 -4.27 31.70
C GLY A 60 -1.65 -4.85 30.67
N VAL A 61 -1.32 -4.10 29.61
CA VAL A 61 -0.24 -4.49 28.68
C VAL A 61 1.10 -4.40 29.41
N LYS A 62 1.88 -5.49 29.37
CA LYS A 62 3.16 -5.58 30.09
C LYS A 62 4.33 -4.90 29.38
N HIS A 63 4.30 -4.90 28.05
CA HIS A 63 5.41 -4.44 27.22
C HIS A 63 4.88 -3.58 26.08
N VAL A 64 5.40 -2.35 25.97
CA VAL A 64 5.07 -1.42 24.89
C VAL A 64 6.36 -0.94 24.24
N ILE A 65 6.49 -1.17 22.94
CA ILE A 65 7.52 -0.53 22.10
C ILE A 65 6.87 0.65 21.40
N ALA A 66 7.48 1.81 21.49
CA ALA A 66 6.99 3.03 20.90
C ALA A 66 8.12 3.85 20.28
N VAL A 67 7.76 4.87 19.52
CA VAL A 67 8.68 5.82 18.92
C VAL A 67 8.79 7.04 19.83
N SER A 68 10.03 7.47 20.08
CA SER A 68 10.35 8.63 20.89
C SER A 68 9.58 9.87 20.42
N SER A 69 9.03 10.61 21.38
CA SER A 69 8.26 11.82 21.12
C SER A 69 9.04 12.97 20.47
N ASN A 70 10.38 12.90 20.49
CA ASN A 70 11.30 13.93 20.00
C ASN A 70 11.83 13.69 18.57
N TRP A 71 11.40 12.61 17.90
CA TRP A 71 11.92 12.23 16.60
C TRP A 71 10.90 12.39 15.49
N ALA A 72 11.30 13.08 14.41
CA ALA A 72 10.58 13.07 13.14
C ALA A 72 11.01 11.81 12.38
N MET A 73 10.11 10.83 12.33
CA MET A 73 10.39 9.48 11.85
C MET A 73 10.86 9.47 10.39
N ALA A 74 12.02 8.84 10.14
CA ALA A 74 12.37 8.39 8.81
C ALA A 74 11.74 7.01 8.56
N GLU A 75 11.07 6.81 7.42
CA GLU A 75 10.35 5.57 7.11
C GLU A 75 11.29 4.35 7.02
N ASP A 76 12.52 4.55 6.55
CA ASP A 76 13.53 3.49 6.44
C ASP A 76 13.93 2.91 7.80
N ALA A 77 14.16 3.79 8.78
CA ALA A 77 14.54 3.48 10.14
C ALA A 77 13.50 2.55 10.80
N VAL A 78 12.22 2.89 10.63
CA VAL A 78 11.08 2.12 11.14
C VAL A 78 11.01 0.74 10.52
N ASN A 79 11.20 0.64 9.21
CA ASN A 79 11.18 -0.64 8.49
C ASN A 79 12.37 -1.53 8.88
N VAL A 80 13.56 -0.95 9.04
CA VAL A 80 14.75 -1.67 9.51
C VAL A 80 14.55 -2.16 10.95
N PHE A 81 14.10 -1.29 11.84
CA PHE A 81 13.77 -1.63 13.22
C PHE A 81 12.76 -2.77 13.29
N ALA A 82 11.61 -2.64 12.62
CA ALA A 82 10.55 -3.65 12.64
C ALA A 82 11.06 -5.00 12.12
N ARG A 83 11.79 -5.01 11.00
CA ARG A 83 12.35 -6.24 10.44
C ARG A 83 13.31 -6.91 11.41
N SER A 84 14.23 -6.16 12.01
CA SER A 84 15.19 -6.69 12.97
C SER A 84 14.50 -7.22 14.23
N LEU A 85 13.55 -6.45 14.79
CA LEU A 85 12.77 -6.84 15.96
C LEU A 85 12.01 -8.15 15.71
N TYR A 86 11.20 -8.22 14.64
CA TYR A 86 10.40 -9.40 14.34
C TYR A 86 11.25 -10.61 13.95
N THR A 87 12.42 -10.40 13.32
CA THR A 87 13.36 -11.49 13.06
C THR A 87 13.87 -12.10 14.36
N MET A 88 14.20 -11.29 15.36
CA MET A 88 14.66 -11.79 16.67
C MET A 88 13.52 -12.44 17.45
N LEU A 89 12.35 -11.79 17.53
CA LEU A 89 11.19 -12.37 18.20
C LEU A 89 10.79 -13.72 17.57
N GLY A 90 10.82 -13.82 16.24
CA GLY A 90 10.51 -15.07 15.52
C GLY A 90 11.55 -16.18 15.69
N ARG A 91 12.72 -15.90 16.26
CA ARG A 91 13.76 -16.88 16.60
C ARG A 91 13.65 -17.38 18.05
N GLY A 92 12.61 -16.99 18.80
CA GLY A 92 12.50 -17.35 20.21
C GLY A 92 13.21 -16.39 21.17
N CYS A 93 13.75 -15.26 20.69
CA CYS A 93 14.42 -14.31 21.57
C CYS A 93 13.43 -13.51 22.43
N GLY A 94 13.92 -13.03 23.57
CA GLY A 94 13.19 -12.11 24.45
C GLY A 94 12.94 -10.75 23.80
N ILE A 95 11.98 -9.99 24.33
CA ILE A 95 11.65 -8.64 23.83
C ILE A 95 12.82 -7.69 24.01
N ASP A 96 13.52 -7.75 25.15
CA ASP A 96 14.73 -6.98 25.43
C ASP A 96 15.84 -7.23 24.40
N GLU A 97 16.17 -8.49 24.13
CA GLU A 97 17.18 -8.87 23.16
C GLU A 97 16.79 -8.39 21.75
N GLY A 98 15.55 -8.65 21.34
CA GLY A 98 15.05 -8.20 20.03
C GLY A 98 15.05 -6.68 19.88
N PHE A 99 14.68 -5.95 20.94
CA PHE A 99 14.71 -4.50 20.96
C PHE A 99 16.15 -3.96 20.87
N ASN A 100 17.09 -4.52 21.64
CA ASN A 100 18.49 -4.09 21.65
C ASN A 100 19.17 -4.31 20.28
N VAL A 101 18.90 -5.42 19.61
CA VAL A 101 19.41 -5.66 18.25
C VAL A 101 18.79 -4.68 17.25
N ALA A 102 17.47 -4.48 17.33
CA ALA A 102 16.74 -3.60 16.41
C ALA A 102 17.12 -2.12 16.55
N THR A 103 17.58 -1.70 17.73
CA THR A 103 17.97 -0.32 18.05
C THR A 103 19.46 -0.03 17.90
N SER A 104 20.28 -1.01 17.52
CA SER A 104 21.76 -0.90 17.53
C SER A 104 22.33 0.34 16.82
N ASP A 105 21.66 0.85 15.77
CA ASP A 105 22.06 2.06 15.04
C ASP A 105 21.18 3.30 15.33
N GLU A 106 20.05 3.15 16.04
CA GLU A 106 18.98 4.16 16.17
C GLU A 106 18.38 4.22 17.60
N ALA A 107 19.19 3.92 18.62
CA ALA A 107 18.73 3.70 19.99
C ALA A 107 17.95 4.85 20.63
N ASP A 108 18.14 6.08 20.15
CA ASP A 108 17.44 7.26 20.69
C ASP A 108 16.03 7.45 20.11
N HIS A 109 15.66 6.69 19.08
CA HIS A 109 14.41 6.88 18.32
C HIS A 109 13.28 5.95 18.75
N PHE A 110 13.61 4.82 19.36
CA PHE A 110 12.64 3.84 19.85
C PHE A 110 12.76 3.70 21.36
N VAL A 111 11.65 3.43 22.04
CA VAL A 111 11.60 3.23 23.48
C VAL A 111 10.87 1.94 23.81
N LEU A 112 11.42 1.21 24.79
CA LEU A 112 10.79 0.04 25.40
C LEU A 112 10.28 0.43 26.80
N LEU A 113 8.99 0.20 27.03
CA LEU A 113 8.27 0.64 28.22
C LEU A 113 7.55 -0.55 28.89
N PRO A 114 7.46 -0.54 30.24
CA PRO A 114 7.98 0.47 31.18
C PRO A 114 9.50 0.46 31.32
N ARG A 115 10.13 1.64 31.45
CA ARG A 115 11.60 1.72 31.56
C ARG A 115 12.10 0.97 32.80
N GLY A 116 13.13 0.13 32.61
CA GLY A 116 13.76 -0.64 33.70
C GLY A 116 12.94 -1.84 34.20
N ALA A 117 11.82 -2.17 33.53
CA ALA A 117 11.09 -3.41 33.80
C ALA A 117 11.81 -4.62 33.19
N ASP A 118 11.41 -5.82 33.63
CA ASP A 118 11.84 -7.07 33.00
C ASP A 118 11.12 -7.27 31.65
N HIS A 119 11.90 -7.33 30.58
CA HIS A 119 11.45 -7.51 29.21
C HIS A 119 11.97 -8.82 28.58
N SER A 120 12.43 -9.78 29.39
CA SER A 120 12.95 -11.07 28.92
C SER A 120 11.88 -12.03 28.36
N ALA A 121 10.61 -11.62 28.36
CA ALA A 121 9.50 -12.45 27.90
C ALA A 121 9.63 -12.85 26.42
N VAL A 122 9.57 -14.15 26.13
CA VAL A 122 9.58 -14.69 24.76
C VAL A 122 8.16 -14.69 24.19
N ILE A 123 7.91 -13.89 23.14
CA ILE A 123 6.56 -13.77 22.53
C ILE A 123 6.26 -14.95 21.61
N PHE A 124 7.18 -15.28 20.69
CA PHE A 124 7.04 -16.40 19.76
C PHE A 124 8.09 -17.46 20.13
N PRO A 125 7.70 -18.64 20.62
CA PRO A 125 8.65 -19.71 20.92
C PRO A 125 9.29 -20.24 19.64
N GLU A 126 10.51 -20.78 19.75
CA GLU A 126 11.28 -21.32 18.61
C GLU A 126 10.60 -22.55 17.97
N ALA A 127 9.83 -23.30 18.78
CA ALA A 127 8.95 -24.35 18.32
C ALA A 127 7.51 -24.00 18.68
N PHE A 128 6.63 -24.01 17.69
CA PHE A 128 5.18 -24.09 17.91
C PHE A 128 4.82 -25.57 18.05
N ASP A 129 4.00 -25.93 19.02
CA ASP A 129 3.38 -27.24 19.01
C ASP A 129 2.29 -27.24 17.92
N ASP A 130 2.14 -28.31 17.15
CA ASP A 130 1.07 -28.43 16.16
C ASP A 130 -0.32 -28.25 16.82
N SER A 131 -0.44 -28.50 18.13
CA SER A 131 -1.64 -28.22 18.92
C SER A 131 -1.91 -26.73 19.19
N ASP A 132 -0.92 -25.85 19.02
CA ASP A 132 -1.09 -24.39 19.09
C ASP A 132 -1.65 -23.80 17.78
N VAL A 133 -1.56 -24.56 16.68
CA VAL A 133 -2.15 -24.20 15.40
C VAL A 133 -3.65 -24.47 15.49
N LEU A 134 -4.44 -23.42 15.73
CA LEU A 134 -5.88 -23.52 15.60
C LEU A 134 -6.20 -24.01 14.18
N PRO A 135 -6.95 -25.12 14.02
CA PRO A 135 -7.44 -25.52 12.70
C PRO A 135 -8.40 -24.43 12.23
N GLY A 136 -7.93 -23.64 11.28
CA GLY A 136 -8.60 -22.50 10.69
C GLY A 136 -7.97 -22.22 9.35
N ASP A 137 -8.69 -21.51 8.49
CA ASP A 137 -8.26 -21.21 7.13
C ASP A 137 -6.79 -20.75 7.13
N PRO A 138 -5.95 -21.28 6.21
CA PRO A 138 -4.58 -20.78 6.07
C PRO A 138 -4.67 -19.26 6.01
N PHE A 139 -3.78 -18.56 6.73
CA PHE A 139 -3.69 -17.09 6.67
C PHE A 139 -4.02 -16.67 5.24
N PRO A 140 -5.14 -15.93 5.03
CA PRO A 140 -5.58 -15.66 3.67
C PRO A 140 -4.38 -15.04 2.96
N PRO A 141 -4.05 -15.47 1.73
CA PRO A 141 -2.92 -14.89 1.02
C PRO A 141 -3.15 -13.38 0.97
N LEU A 142 -2.44 -12.64 1.86
CA LEU A 142 -2.66 -11.21 2.07
C LEU A 142 -2.37 -10.44 0.78
N ARG A 143 -1.62 -11.07 -0.12
CA ARG A 143 -1.23 -10.57 -1.42
C ARG A 143 -1.32 -11.71 -2.42
N ALA A 144 -1.96 -11.44 -3.55
CA ALA A 144 -1.75 -12.29 -4.71
C ALA A 144 -0.54 -11.73 -5.48
N ASP A 145 0.47 -12.57 -5.73
CA ASP A 145 1.78 -12.21 -6.32
C ASP A 145 1.72 -11.78 -7.81
N TYR A 146 0.59 -11.25 -8.27
CA TYR A 146 0.40 -10.83 -9.67
C TYR A 146 1.01 -9.46 -9.98
N LEU A 147 1.46 -8.72 -8.96
CA LEU A 147 2.12 -7.44 -9.12
C LEU A 147 3.65 -7.63 -9.05
N PRO A 148 4.43 -6.93 -9.91
CA PRO A 148 5.89 -6.89 -9.79
C PRO A 148 6.33 -6.59 -8.36
N LYS A 149 7.53 -7.00 -7.94
CA LYS A 149 8.02 -6.70 -6.58
C LYS A 149 8.35 -5.22 -6.41
N GLU A 150 8.11 -4.73 -5.20
CA GLU A 150 8.46 -3.37 -4.81
C GLU A 150 9.98 -3.25 -4.70
N VAL A 151 10.58 -2.26 -5.38
CA VAL A 151 12.02 -1.98 -5.28
C VAL A 151 12.32 -1.16 -4.03
N ARG A 152 13.46 -1.41 -3.38
CA ARG A 152 13.83 -0.77 -2.11
C ARG A 152 14.03 0.74 -2.24
N GLU A 153 14.31 1.21 -3.45
CA GLU A 153 14.59 2.60 -3.79
C GLU A 153 13.30 3.41 -4.02
N TYR A 154 12.12 2.78 -3.98
CA TYR A 154 10.84 3.49 -4.08
C TYR A 154 10.54 4.22 -2.77
N LYS A 155 10.63 5.55 -2.81
CA LYS A 155 10.38 6.45 -1.68
C LYS A 155 9.74 7.75 -2.13
N GLU A 156 9.15 8.46 -1.18
CA GLU A 156 8.65 9.84 -1.33
C GLU A 156 7.52 10.02 -2.35
N ARG A 157 6.77 8.95 -2.66
CA ARG A 157 5.63 8.98 -3.59
C ARG A 157 4.29 8.73 -2.93
N GLN A 158 4.23 8.73 -1.59
CA GLN A 158 3.02 8.43 -0.83
C GLN A 158 1.88 9.41 -1.15
N LEU A 159 2.18 10.68 -1.46
CA LEU A 159 1.16 11.65 -1.87
C LEU A 159 0.59 11.34 -3.26
N ASP A 160 1.44 10.98 -4.22
CA ASP A 160 1.01 10.61 -5.57
C ASP A 160 0.21 9.30 -5.52
N GLU A 161 0.66 8.35 -4.71
CA GLU A 161 -0.02 7.08 -4.44
C GLU A 161 -1.39 7.31 -3.82
N GLY A 162 -1.49 8.10 -2.74
CA GLY A 162 -2.75 8.46 -2.11
C GLY A 162 -3.73 9.16 -3.06
N ASP A 163 -3.26 10.05 -3.93
CA ASP A 163 -4.10 10.70 -4.96
C ASP A 163 -4.63 9.69 -5.98
N ILE A 164 -3.79 8.76 -6.45
CA ILE A 164 -4.21 7.68 -7.37
C ILE A 164 -5.26 6.79 -6.69
N CYS A 165 -4.95 6.33 -5.48
CA CYS A 165 -5.78 5.41 -4.73
C CYS A 165 -7.14 6.04 -4.40
N SER A 166 -7.18 7.27 -3.88
CA SER A 166 -8.43 7.97 -3.54
C SER A 166 -9.36 8.15 -4.76
N ARG A 167 -8.79 8.48 -5.93
CA ARG A 167 -9.58 8.67 -7.15
C ARG A 167 -10.16 7.36 -7.70
N LEU A 168 -9.37 6.29 -7.67
CA LEU A 168 -9.79 4.96 -8.09
C LEU A 168 -10.80 4.36 -7.10
N ALA A 169 -10.53 4.47 -5.79
CA ALA A 169 -11.40 3.97 -4.72
C ALA A 169 -12.76 4.67 -4.69
N GLY A 170 -12.78 5.99 -4.85
CA GLY A 170 -14.01 6.76 -4.96
C GLY A 170 -14.80 6.50 -6.25
N ARG A 171 -14.32 5.63 -7.16
CA ARG A 171 -14.91 5.30 -8.47
C ARG A 171 -15.25 6.53 -9.32
N LYS A 172 -14.60 7.67 -9.05
CA LYS A 172 -14.79 8.92 -9.79
C LYS A 172 -14.16 8.83 -11.17
N VAL A 173 -13.14 7.98 -11.31
CA VAL A 173 -12.37 7.77 -12.54
C VAL A 173 -12.31 6.29 -12.85
N HIS A 174 -12.46 5.93 -14.13
CA HIS A 174 -12.27 4.57 -14.62
C HIS A 174 -10.87 4.34 -15.17
N VAL A 175 -10.19 5.42 -15.60
CA VAL A 175 -8.81 5.33 -16.12
C VAL A 175 -7.96 6.38 -15.42
N ALA A 176 -6.99 5.93 -14.62
CA ALA A 176 -5.90 6.77 -14.13
C ALA A 176 -4.69 6.59 -15.06
N TRP A 177 -4.24 7.68 -15.69
CA TRP A 177 -3.19 7.62 -16.71
C TRP A 177 -1.92 8.32 -16.23
N LEU A 178 -0.93 7.54 -15.78
CA LEU A 178 0.36 8.02 -15.33
C LEU A 178 1.27 8.25 -16.54
N HIS A 179 1.69 9.50 -16.75
CA HIS A 179 2.60 9.82 -17.85
C HIS A 179 3.78 10.67 -17.40
N GLY A 180 4.94 10.49 -18.04
CA GLY A 180 6.15 11.21 -17.68
C GLY A 180 7.41 10.60 -18.29
N PRO A 181 8.58 11.22 -18.13
CA PRO A 181 9.85 10.76 -18.72
C PRO A 181 10.18 9.30 -18.40
N SER A 182 11.03 8.68 -19.21
CA SER A 182 11.58 7.34 -18.92
C SER A 182 12.27 7.33 -17.54
N ASN A 183 12.19 6.19 -16.85
CA ASN A 183 12.86 5.95 -15.56
C ASN A 183 12.45 6.88 -14.41
N VAL A 184 11.28 7.54 -14.51
CA VAL A 184 10.74 8.37 -13.42
C VAL A 184 10.08 7.56 -12.29
N GLY A 185 9.92 6.23 -12.47
CA GLY A 185 9.28 5.35 -11.49
C GLY A 185 7.77 5.14 -11.69
N LYS A 186 7.23 5.36 -12.90
CA LYS A 186 5.78 5.18 -13.17
C LYS A 186 5.29 3.77 -12.87
N THR A 187 5.99 2.74 -13.37
CA THR A 187 5.67 1.33 -13.13
C THR A 187 5.60 1.03 -11.65
N GLN A 188 6.60 1.51 -10.91
CA GLN A 188 6.72 1.29 -9.48
C GLN A 188 5.60 2.00 -8.69
N LEU A 189 5.29 3.26 -9.01
CA LEU A 189 4.17 4.00 -8.45
C LEU A 189 2.83 3.31 -8.76
N ALA A 190 2.63 2.85 -10.00
CA ALA A 190 1.43 2.14 -10.40
C ALA A 190 1.26 0.84 -9.60
N CYS A 191 2.34 0.07 -9.45
CA CYS A 191 2.32 -1.17 -8.67
C CYS A 191 2.09 -0.90 -7.18
N SER A 192 2.65 0.18 -6.61
CA SER A 192 2.42 0.56 -5.21
C SER A 192 0.95 0.89 -4.96
N ALA A 193 0.39 1.79 -5.76
CA ALA A 193 -1.02 2.14 -5.69
C ALA A 193 -1.94 0.93 -5.87
N ALA A 194 -1.61 0.04 -6.82
CA ALA A 194 -2.34 -1.19 -7.04
C ALA A 194 -2.25 -2.17 -5.85
N ARG A 195 -1.10 -2.27 -5.17
CA ARG A 195 -0.95 -3.05 -3.93
C ARG A 195 -1.77 -2.47 -2.80
N ALA A 196 -1.74 -1.15 -2.59
CA ALA A 196 -2.56 -0.49 -1.58
C ALA A 196 -4.06 -0.78 -1.81
N LEU A 197 -4.52 -0.67 -3.06
CA LEU A 197 -5.90 -0.96 -3.45
C LEU A 197 -6.26 -2.46 -3.43
N GLN A 198 -5.28 -3.36 -3.49
CA GLN A 198 -5.52 -4.80 -3.34
C GLN A 198 -5.86 -5.20 -1.90
N LEU A 199 -5.41 -4.40 -0.92
CA LEU A 199 -5.69 -4.62 0.50
C LEU A 199 -7.06 -4.10 0.92
N THR A 200 -7.78 -3.40 0.03
CA THR A 200 -9.13 -2.88 0.29
C THR A 200 -10.19 -3.69 -0.46
N PRO A 201 -11.45 -3.71 -0.01
CA PRO A 201 -12.54 -4.40 -0.70
C PRO A 201 -13.01 -3.69 -1.98
N VAL A 202 -12.43 -2.52 -2.32
CA VAL A 202 -12.82 -1.69 -3.47
C VAL A 202 -12.83 -2.49 -4.78
N PHE A 203 -11.80 -3.33 -4.97
CA PHE A 203 -11.63 -4.18 -6.15
C PHE A 203 -11.78 -5.66 -5.80
N ALA A 204 -12.95 -6.03 -5.27
CA ALA A 204 -13.27 -7.39 -4.84
C ALA A 204 -13.10 -8.48 -5.93
N ARG A 205 -13.11 -8.13 -7.23
CA ARG A 205 -12.80 -9.08 -8.32
C ARG A 205 -11.30 -9.31 -8.53
N GLY A 206 -10.47 -8.52 -7.87
CA GLY A 206 -9.02 -8.61 -7.86
C GLY A 206 -8.33 -7.56 -8.73
N VAL A 207 -7.00 -7.58 -8.61
CA VAL A 207 -6.06 -6.69 -9.29
C VAL A 207 -5.11 -7.53 -10.15
N THR A 208 -4.78 -7.05 -11.35
CA THR A 208 -3.81 -7.70 -12.25
C THR A 208 -2.86 -6.69 -12.89
N PHE A 209 -1.69 -7.17 -13.35
CA PHE A 209 -0.67 -6.41 -14.05
C PHE A 209 -0.40 -7.01 -15.43
N ILE A 210 -0.35 -6.15 -16.45
CA ILE A 210 -0.03 -6.53 -17.82
C ILE A 210 1.04 -5.58 -18.34
N SER A 211 2.21 -6.12 -18.70
CA SER A 211 3.26 -5.38 -19.40
C SER A 211 2.92 -5.34 -20.89
N VAL A 212 2.57 -4.16 -21.40
CA VAL A 212 2.35 -3.95 -22.84
C VAL A 212 3.67 -3.90 -23.60
N GLU A 213 4.77 -3.54 -22.91
CA GLU A 213 6.13 -3.62 -23.45
C GLU A 213 6.50 -5.07 -23.79
N ASP A 214 6.26 -6.03 -22.87
CA ASP A 214 6.52 -7.45 -23.10
C ASP A 214 5.69 -8.02 -24.27
N ILE A 215 4.43 -7.58 -24.40
CA ILE A 215 3.56 -7.95 -25.53
C ILE A 215 4.14 -7.41 -26.86
N ALA A 216 4.63 -6.17 -26.85
CA ALA A 216 5.23 -5.56 -28.04
C ALA A 216 6.54 -6.27 -28.44
N GLU A 217 7.36 -6.68 -27.47
CA GLU A 217 8.61 -7.42 -27.73
C GLU A 217 8.38 -8.81 -28.32
N THR A 218 7.31 -9.50 -27.90
CA THR A 218 6.93 -10.82 -28.43
C THR A 218 6.24 -10.76 -29.81
N CYS A 219 5.86 -9.56 -30.26
CA CYS A 219 5.29 -9.30 -31.58
C CYS A 219 6.21 -8.42 -32.45
N PRO A 220 7.49 -8.78 -32.69
CA PRO A 220 8.43 -7.89 -33.36
C PRO A 220 8.03 -7.64 -34.82
N GLY A 221 7.95 -6.37 -35.21
CA GLY A 221 7.68 -5.95 -36.59
C GLY A 221 6.20 -5.90 -37.00
N VAL A 222 5.27 -6.10 -36.06
CA VAL A 222 3.83 -6.09 -36.35
C VAL A 222 3.22 -4.71 -36.09
N ALA A 223 2.19 -4.34 -36.88
CA ALA A 223 1.42 -3.12 -36.68
C ALA A 223 0.79 -3.05 -35.27
N ASN A 224 0.56 -1.84 -34.78
CA ASN A 224 -0.06 -1.55 -33.47
C ASN A 224 -1.35 -2.36 -33.19
N ASP A 225 -2.05 -2.81 -34.25
CA ASP A 225 -3.25 -3.62 -34.16
C ASP A 225 -3.01 -5.01 -33.54
N ALA A 226 -1.88 -5.67 -33.82
CA ALA A 226 -1.60 -6.99 -33.24
C ALA A 226 -1.24 -6.91 -31.75
N VAL A 227 -0.49 -5.88 -31.35
CA VAL A 227 -0.22 -5.60 -29.92
C VAL A 227 -1.53 -5.32 -29.20
N LEU A 228 -2.43 -4.55 -29.81
CA LEU A 228 -3.75 -4.27 -29.26
C LEU A 228 -4.60 -5.55 -29.16
N ASP A 229 -4.58 -6.43 -30.15
CA ASP A 229 -5.36 -7.67 -30.13
C ASP A 229 -4.82 -8.69 -29.11
N ALA A 230 -3.50 -8.79 -28.94
CA ALA A 230 -2.90 -9.58 -27.88
C ALA A 230 -3.24 -9.03 -26.49
N LEU A 231 -3.22 -7.70 -26.31
CA LEU A 231 -3.63 -7.05 -25.07
C LEU A 231 -5.11 -7.34 -24.75
N LYS A 232 -6.01 -7.21 -25.75
CA LYS A 232 -7.43 -7.54 -25.60
C LYS A 232 -7.61 -8.97 -25.11
N LEU A 233 -6.89 -9.92 -25.70
CA LEU A 233 -6.97 -11.33 -25.33
C LEU A 233 -6.59 -11.57 -23.85
N GLN A 234 -5.52 -10.93 -23.37
CA GLN A 234 -5.11 -11.06 -21.97
C GLN A 234 -6.14 -10.43 -21.00
N VAL A 235 -6.69 -9.26 -21.35
CA VAL A 235 -7.73 -8.61 -20.55
C VAL A 235 -9.01 -9.44 -20.53
N ASP A 236 -9.46 -9.95 -21.67
CA ASP A 236 -10.66 -10.79 -21.76
C ASP A 236 -10.48 -12.10 -20.97
N ALA A 237 -9.29 -12.72 -21.02
CA ALA A 237 -8.97 -13.90 -20.23
C ALA A 237 -9.03 -13.62 -18.72
N TRP A 238 -8.50 -12.48 -18.25
CA TRP A 238 -8.62 -12.06 -16.85
C TRP A 238 -10.07 -11.80 -16.45
N LEU A 239 -10.82 -11.06 -17.27
CA LEU A 239 -12.22 -10.75 -16.97
C LEU A 239 -13.07 -12.02 -16.89
N ALA A 240 -12.84 -12.99 -17.78
CA ALA A 240 -13.48 -14.30 -17.73
C ALA A 240 -13.13 -15.04 -16.43
N ALA A 241 -11.85 -15.14 -16.08
CA ALA A 241 -11.37 -15.83 -14.88
C ALA A 241 -11.81 -15.19 -13.54
N THR A 242 -12.26 -13.93 -13.57
CA THR A 242 -12.68 -13.17 -12.38
C THR A 242 -14.18 -12.97 -12.26
N THR A 243 -14.99 -13.53 -13.17
CA THR A 243 -16.44 -13.32 -13.19
C THR A 243 -17.13 -13.90 -11.95
N ASP A 244 -16.63 -15.01 -11.42
CA ASP A 244 -17.21 -15.71 -10.27
C ASP A 244 -16.58 -15.35 -8.91
N ARG A 245 -15.58 -14.43 -8.89
CA ARG A 245 -14.83 -14.11 -7.67
C ARG A 245 -15.61 -13.32 -6.63
N SER A 246 -16.79 -12.80 -6.99
CA SER A 246 -17.63 -12.02 -6.08
C SER A 246 -19.10 -12.21 -6.42
N SER A 247 -19.93 -12.52 -5.41
CA SER A 247 -21.39 -12.55 -5.54
C SER A 247 -22.03 -11.15 -5.63
N GLU A 248 -21.25 -10.10 -5.38
CA GLU A 248 -21.71 -8.71 -5.43
C GLU A 248 -21.87 -8.22 -6.88
N SER A 249 -23.07 -7.75 -7.20
CA SER A 249 -23.42 -7.25 -8.54
C SER A 249 -22.66 -5.99 -8.97
N GLN A 250 -21.86 -5.36 -8.10
CA GLN A 250 -21.07 -4.15 -8.39
C GLN A 250 -19.58 -4.28 -8.04
N ALA A 251 -19.09 -5.50 -7.86
CA ALA A 251 -17.67 -5.71 -7.58
C ALA A 251 -16.79 -5.30 -8.77
N ALA A 252 -15.80 -4.47 -8.51
CA ALA A 252 -14.90 -3.92 -9.52
C ALA A 252 -13.60 -4.72 -9.62
N THR A 253 -12.91 -4.60 -10.75
CA THR A 253 -11.52 -5.07 -10.93
C THR A 253 -10.62 -3.92 -11.38
N LEU A 254 -9.34 -3.99 -10.99
CA LEU A 254 -8.30 -3.06 -11.42
C LEU A 254 -7.30 -3.78 -12.32
N ILE A 255 -7.00 -3.19 -13.47
CA ILE A 255 -6.01 -3.70 -14.43
C ILE A 255 -4.92 -2.64 -14.58
N VAL A 256 -3.69 -2.99 -14.21
CA VAL A 256 -2.50 -2.16 -14.46
C VAL A 256 -1.97 -2.47 -15.86
N LEU A 257 -1.96 -1.46 -16.72
CA LEU A 257 -1.39 -1.53 -18.07
C LEU A 257 -0.08 -0.76 -18.09
N ASP A 258 1.03 -1.47 -18.01
CA ASP A 258 2.36 -0.86 -17.95
C ASP A 258 2.98 -0.71 -19.34
N GLY A 259 3.60 0.44 -19.61
CA GLY A 259 4.37 0.66 -20.83
C GLY A 259 3.53 0.74 -22.11
N VAL A 260 2.40 1.43 -22.12
CA VAL A 260 1.50 1.49 -23.30
C VAL A 260 2.01 2.37 -24.45
N ASP A 261 3.29 2.69 -24.48
CA ASP A 261 3.91 3.61 -25.44
C ASP A 261 3.68 3.18 -26.90
N ALA A 262 3.68 1.89 -27.19
CA ALA A 262 3.37 1.36 -28.53
C ALA A 262 1.92 1.64 -28.98
N LEU A 263 0.99 1.76 -28.02
CA LEU A 263 -0.44 1.95 -28.27
C LEU A 263 -0.91 3.39 -28.06
N VAL A 264 -0.04 4.28 -27.54
CA VAL A 264 -0.42 5.64 -27.14
C VAL A 264 -1.02 6.46 -28.28
N ALA A 265 -0.55 6.27 -29.51
CA ALA A 265 -1.06 6.95 -30.70
C ALA A 265 -2.28 6.25 -31.33
N SER A 266 -2.69 5.09 -30.83
CA SER A 266 -3.79 4.31 -31.40
C SER A 266 -5.14 4.80 -30.91
N ARG A 267 -5.94 5.37 -31.81
CA ARG A 267 -7.36 5.69 -31.54
C ARG A 267 -8.17 4.43 -31.21
N ALA A 268 -7.83 3.29 -31.81
CA ALA A 268 -8.51 2.03 -31.56
C ALA A 268 -8.32 1.57 -30.11
N PHE A 269 -7.11 1.73 -29.56
CA PHE A 269 -6.82 1.43 -28.16
C PHE A 269 -7.65 2.31 -27.20
N VAL A 270 -7.65 3.62 -27.41
CA VAL A 270 -8.44 4.57 -26.59
C VAL A 270 -9.94 4.26 -26.66
N THR A 271 -10.45 3.98 -27.87
CA THR A 271 -11.87 3.63 -28.07
C THR A 271 -12.23 2.32 -27.36
N TRP A 272 -11.30 1.36 -27.35
CA TRP A 272 -11.48 0.09 -26.67
C TRP A 272 -11.48 0.24 -25.14
N LEU A 273 -10.58 1.04 -24.57
CA LEU A 273 -10.60 1.35 -23.12
C LEU A 273 -11.94 1.97 -22.72
N ASP A 274 -12.41 3.00 -23.43
CA ASP A 274 -13.71 3.64 -23.18
C ASP A 274 -14.87 2.65 -23.26
N LYS A 275 -14.81 1.69 -24.20
CA LYS A 275 -15.82 0.64 -24.34
C LYS A 275 -15.82 -0.32 -23.15
N ILE A 276 -14.66 -0.78 -22.69
CA ILE A 276 -14.57 -1.71 -21.54
C ILE A 276 -15.05 -1.04 -20.26
N CYS A 277 -14.64 0.21 -19.99
CA CYS A 277 -15.07 0.93 -18.79
C CYS A 277 -16.58 1.15 -18.72
N ARG A 278 -17.29 1.11 -19.86
CA ARG A 278 -18.75 1.20 -19.96
C ARG A 278 -19.47 -0.15 -19.94
N SER A 279 -18.73 -1.26 -19.87
CA SER A 279 -19.34 -2.57 -19.80
C SER A 279 -20.16 -2.72 -18.50
N LYS A 280 -21.06 -3.70 -18.45
CA LYS A 280 -21.87 -3.95 -17.24
C LYS A 280 -21.02 -4.30 -16.01
N THR A 281 -19.79 -4.77 -16.23
CA THR A 281 -18.81 -5.05 -15.18
C THR A 281 -17.97 -3.80 -14.94
N PRO A 282 -17.86 -3.32 -13.69
CA PRO A 282 -17.01 -2.18 -13.39
C PRO A 282 -15.53 -2.58 -13.51
N VAL A 283 -14.85 -2.02 -14.52
CA VAL A 283 -13.43 -2.23 -14.80
C VAL A 283 -12.71 -0.89 -14.73
N HIS A 284 -11.63 -0.84 -13.94
CA HIS A 284 -10.76 0.32 -13.81
C HIS A 284 -9.37 0.00 -14.36
N PHE A 285 -8.72 1.01 -14.92
CA PHE A 285 -7.39 0.92 -15.48
C PHE A 285 -6.44 1.90 -14.81
N LEU A 286 -5.22 1.42 -14.53
CA LEU A 286 -4.09 2.24 -14.18
C LEU A 286 -3.03 2.09 -15.27
N VAL A 287 -2.85 3.13 -16.08
CA VAL A 287 -2.08 3.08 -17.32
C VAL A 287 -0.78 3.84 -17.16
N THR A 288 0.35 3.30 -17.62
CA THR A 288 1.65 4.00 -17.62
C THR A 288 2.18 4.22 -19.04
N SER A 289 2.79 5.38 -19.29
CA SER A 289 3.37 5.73 -20.60
C SER A 289 4.31 6.94 -20.53
N ARG A 290 5.04 7.25 -21.60
CA ARG A 290 5.88 8.47 -21.69
C ARG A 290 5.07 9.70 -22.07
N ALA A 291 3.97 9.52 -22.80
CA ALA A 291 3.10 10.59 -23.28
C ALA A 291 1.63 10.25 -23.05
N ILE A 292 0.77 11.26 -23.05
CA ILE A 292 -0.68 11.05 -23.10
C ILE A 292 -1.09 10.84 -24.57
N SER A 293 -2.05 9.95 -24.82
CA SER A 293 -2.65 9.81 -26.15
C SER A 293 -3.28 11.14 -26.61
N SER A 294 -2.97 11.58 -27.84
CA SER A 294 -3.68 12.70 -28.46
C SER A 294 -5.18 12.42 -28.67
N HIS A 295 -5.58 11.16 -28.57
CA HIS A 295 -6.97 10.72 -28.70
C HIS A 295 -7.73 10.66 -27.36
N VAL A 296 -7.15 11.11 -26.24
CA VAL A 296 -7.88 11.19 -24.95
C VAL A 296 -9.17 12.02 -25.07
N GLY A 297 -9.18 13.07 -25.90
CA GLY A 297 -10.40 13.85 -26.17
C GLY A 297 -11.52 13.06 -26.88
N ALA A 298 -11.24 11.85 -27.39
CA ALA A 298 -12.23 10.98 -28.02
C ALA A 298 -13.00 10.10 -27.01
N PHE A 299 -12.62 10.08 -25.73
CA PHE A 299 -13.45 9.49 -24.67
C PHE A 299 -14.78 10.23 -24.60
N LYS A 300 -15.92 9.54 -24.74
CA LYS A 300 -17.22 10.25 -24.73
C LYS A 300 -17.55 10.89 -23.37
N HIS A 301 -16.90 10.42 -22.30
CA HIS A 301 -16.95 11.03 -20.96
C HIS A 301 -15.52 11.26 -20.46
N PRO A 302 -14.89 12.39 -20.84
CA PRO A 302 -13.51 12.66 -20.42
C PRO A 302 -13.36 12.79 -18.90
N SER A 303 -14.44 13.04 -18.16
CA SER A 303 -14.46 13.02 -16.69
C SER A 303 -14.12 11.65 -16.08
N GLY A 304 -14.30 10.56 -16.83
CA GLY A 304 -13.93 9.21 -16.41
C GLY A 304 -12.44 8.88 -16.59
N LEU A 305 -11.68 9.78 -17.23
CA LEU A 305 -10.24 9.66 -17.43
C LEU A 305 -9.52 10.75 -16.65
N ASN A 306 -8.50 10.38 -15.91
CA ASN A 306 -7.68 11.29 -15.14
C ASN A 306 -6.20 11.15 -15.52
N PRO A 307 -5.65 12.10 -16.31
CA PRO A 307 -4.24 12.11 -16.62
C PRO A 307 -3.44 12.69 -15.45
N ILE A 308 -2.45 11.94 -14.98
CA ILE A 308 -1.57 12.31 -13.87
C ILE A 308 -0.15 12.42 -14.41
N LYS A 309 0.39 13.63 -14.40
CA LYS A 309 1.76 13.90 -14.83
C LYS A 309 2.73 13.56 -13.71
N ILE A 310 3.54 12.53 -13.93
CA ILE A 310 4.63 12.15 -13.03
C ILE A 310 5.91 12.84 -13.50
N VAL A 311 6.49 13.63 -12.61
CA VAL A 311 7.73 14.35 -12.86
C VAL A 311 8.90 13.65 -12.17
N CYS A 312 10.09 13.77 -12.75
CA CYS A 312 11.32 13.35 -12.09
C CYS A 312 11.42 14.08 -10.75
N HIS A 313 11.64 13.32 -9.68
CA HIS A 313 12.37 13.90 -8.56
C HIS A 313 13.77 14.17 -9.09
N THR A 314 13.99 15.38 -9.58
CA THR A 314 15.35 15.91 -9.64
C THR A 314 15.89 15.80 -8.22
N THR A 315 16.82 14.85 -8.04
CA THR A 315 17.87 14.80 -7.00
C THR A 315 17.50 15.49 -5.70
N LEU A 316 17.32 14.73 -4.61
CA LEU A 316 17.66 15.15 -3.23
C LEU A 316 17.79 16.67 -3.12
N ALA A 317 16.65 17.37 -3.14
CA ALA A 317 16.66 18.78 -2.78
C ALA A 317 16.99 18.75 -1.30
N SER A 318 18.27 18.94 -0.99
CA SER A 318 18.90 18.81 0.33
C SER A 318 18.37 19.82 1.36
N ASN A 319 17.18 20.39 1.17
CA ASN A 319 16.62 21.43 2.02
C ASN A 319 15.08 21.56 1.95
N THR A 320 14.32 20.51 1.59
CA THR A 320 12.86 20.55 1.82
C THR A 320 12.53 20.03 3.20
N SER A 321 12.66 20.92 4.19
CA SER A 321 11.91 20.83 5.44
C SER A 321 10.45 20.56 5.09
N CYS A 322 9.95 19.37 5.44
CA CYS A 322 8.56 18.99 5.29
C CYS A 322 7.71 19.86 6.23
N ARG A 323 7.45 21.09 5.80
CA ARG A 323 6.45 22.00 6.36
C ARG A 323 5.35 22.15 5.31
N ARG A 324 4.53 21.12 5.15
CA ARG A 324 3.14 21.33 4.76
C ARG A 324 2.30 21.02 5.98
N ARG A 325 2.03 22.07 6.76
CA ARG A 325 1.02 22.08 7.81
C ARG A 325 -0.27 21.53 7.21
N ILE A 326 -0.77 20.45 7.78
CA ILE A 326 -2.20 20.17 7.77
C ILE A 326 -2.80 21.28 8.65
N ASP A 327 -3.51 22.22 8.02
CA ASP A 327 -4.27 23.25 8.72
C ASP A 327 -5.60 22.62 9.12
N PRO A 328 -5.87 22.39 10.42
CA PRO A 328 -7.15 21.87 10.86
C PRO A 328 -8.13 23.04 10.95
N ARG A 329 -9.07 23.10 10.00
CA ARG A 329 -10.33 23.82 10.18
C ARG A 329 -11.48 22.86 10.00
#